data_AF-A0A966CCN8-F1
#
_entry.id   AF-A0A966CCN8-F1
#
_cell.length_a   1.000
_cell.length_b   1.000
_cell.length_c   1.000
_cell.angle_alpha   90.00
_cell.angle_beta   90.00
_cell.angle_gamma   90.00
#
_symmetry.space_group_name_H-M   'P 1'
#
loop_
_entity.id
_entity.type
_entity.pdbx_description
1 polymer ?
#
loop_
_entity_poly.entity_id
_entity_poly.type
_entity_poly.pdbx_seq_one_letter_code
_entity_poly.pdbx_strand_id
1 'polypeptide(L)'
;MIISVSRRTDIPAFYAKWFMNRIYDGYCNVPNPFNQKQISCISLQPKDVDIIVFWTRNPKPLLPYLEELNQRGYNYYFHFTIINNPVFLETNNPPLKTAIKVFQELADFIGYDKVIWRYDPIVLSNLTDVEFHLNNYEYIAKKLSNYTQRCVISILDSYSKSNKRLKLLEKEHNFHLFTFKNNEDKFDKLLGNIGKIAKDNKLEIFSCAEEIDLESYGIKHGKCIDDEYIEKVFYKDVIHKKDPSQREACGCVVSRDIGMYDTCLFGCQYCYATTNFDKSKENNKLHNPESPSLIEYYQTLKNDKLIQLTLF
;
A
#
# COMPACT_ATOMS: atom_id res chain seq x y z
N MET A 1 -7.00 -3.39 18.00
CA MET A 1 -7.44 -3.28 16.58
C MET A 1 -6.27 -3.02 15.64
N ILE A 2 -6.32 -3.51 14.39
CA ILE A 2 -5.32 -3.18 13.35
C ILE A 2 -5.76 -1.94 12.55
N ILE A 3 -4.87 -0.95 12.42
CA ILE A 3 -5.10 0.27 11.63
C ILE A 3 -4.31 0.18 10.32
N SER A 4 -4.98 0.44 9.20
CA SER A 4 -4.36 0.51 7.87
C SER A 4 -4.17 1.98 7.42
N VAL A 5 -2.92 2.38 7.14
CA VAL A 5 -2.49 3.77 6.88
C VAL A 5 -1.68 3.90 5.58
N SER A 6 -2.26 3.77 4.38
CA SER A 6 -3.59 3.26 4.07
C SER A 6 -3.58 2.61 2.68
N ARG A 7 -4.56 1.75 2.41
CA ARG A 7 -4.71 1.12 1.09
C ARG A 7 -5.17 2.11 0.02
N ARG A 8 -5.95 3.12 0.40
CA ARG A 8 -6.63 4.06 -0.53
C ARG A 8 -5.86 5.35 -0.81
N THR A 9 -4.85 5.66 -0.01
CA THR A 9 -3.97 6.81 -0.21
C THR A 9 -2.64 6.66 0.52
N ASP A 10 -1.63 7.38 0.06
CA ASP A 10 -0.31 7.33 0.67
C ASP A 10 -0.21 8.38 1.79
N ILE A 11 -0.76 8.03 2.95
CA ILE A 11 -0.74 8.89 4.13
C ILE A 11 0.70 9.21 4.56
N PRO A 12 1.65 8.25 4.62
CA PRO A 12 3.04 8.56 4.97
C PRO A 12 3.68 9.58 4.03
N ALA A 13 3.37 9.54 2.73
CA ALA A 13 3.96 10.46 1.75
C ALA A 13 3.31 11.86 1.72
N PHE A 14 2.00 11.98 1.95
CA PHE A 14 1.29 13.24 1.69
C PHE A 14 0.56 13.82 2.91
N TYR A 15 0.34 13.02 3.95
CA TYR A 15 -0.54 13.35 5.06
C TYR A 15 0.04 12.97 6.43
N ALA A 16 1.37 12.87 6.55
CA ALA A 16 2.05 12.49 7.78
C ALA A 16 1.70 13.43 8.96
N LYS A 17 1.68 14.75 8.73
CA LYS A 17 1.29 15.73 9.75
C LYS A 17 -0.14 15.50 10.26
N TRP A 18 -1.09 15.31 9.35
CA TRP A 18 -2.47 15.00 9.73
C TRP A 18 -2.55 13.72 10.54
N PHE A 19 -1.86 12.67 10.11
CA PHE A 19 -1.84 11.40 10.85
C PHE A 19 -1.32 11.59 12.27
N MET A 20 -0.25 12.36 12.45
CA MET A 20 0.28 12.65 13.79
C MET A 20 -0.68 13.50 14.63
N ASN A 21 -1.36 14.50 14.05
CA ASN A 21 -2.42 15.22 14.76
C ASN A 21 -3.54 14.28 15.23
N ARG A 22 -3.92 13.29 14.42
CA ARG A 22 -4.91 12.27 14.81
C ARG A 22 -4.38 11.30 15.88
N ILE A 23 -3.08 11.01 15.88
CA ILE A 23 -2.42 10.28 16.97
C ILE A 23 -2.48 11.08 18.27
N TYR A 24 -2.29 12.41 18.22
CA TYR A 24 -2.37 13.29 19.38
C TYR A 24 -3.79 13.38 19.94
N ASP A 25 -4.77 13.52 19.06
CA ASP A 25 -6.20 13.52 19.44
C ASP A 25 -6.70 12.13 19.87
N GLY A 26 -6.00 11.07 19.44
CA GLY A 26 -6.31 9.69 19.73
C GLY A 26 -7.51 9.13 18.96
N TYR A 27 -7.95 9.78 17.88
CA TYR A 27 -8.99 9.26 16.99
C TYR A 27 -8.93 9.91 15.59
N CYS A 28 -9.61 9.30 14.62
CA CYS A 28 -9.95 9.93 13.36
C CYS A 28 -11.35 9.53 12.88
N ASN A 29 -11.93 10.33 11.99
CA ASN A 29 -13.20 10.07 11.34
C ASN A 29 -12.97 9.60 9.91
N VAL A 30 -13.60 8.48 9.55
CA VAL A 30 -13.50 7.88 8.21
C VAL A 30 -14.91 7.76 7.61
N PRO A 31 -15.24 8.52 6.56
CA PRO A 31 -16.50 8.34 5.86
C PRO A 31 -16.51 7.03 5.07
N ASN A 32 -17.65 6.35 5.04
CA ASN A 32 -17.84 5.16 4.23
C ASN A 32 -17.71 5.54 2.73
N PRO A 33 -16.86 4.84 1.96
CA PRO A 33 -16.60 5.19 0.57
C PRO A 33 -17.83 5.08 -0.36
N PHE A 34 -18.83 4.27 0.01
CA PHE A 34 -20.07 4.07 -0.75
C PHE A 34 -21.24 4.90 -0.22
N ASN A 35 -21.20 5.29 1.05
CA ASN A 35 -22.21 6.16 1.67
C ASN A 35 -21.53 7.18 2.60
N GLN A 36 -21.17 8.34 2.04
CA GLN A 36 -20.40 9.37 2.76
C GLN A 36 -21.13 9.98 3.97
N LYS A 37 -22.44 9.74 4.13
CA LYS A 37 -23.19 10.15 5.32
C LYS A 37 -22.92 9.23 6.53
N GLN A 38 -22.45 8.00 6.29
CA GLN A 38 -22.03 7.09 7.34
C GLN A 38 -20.57 7.36 7.68
N ILE A 39 -20.31 7.82 8.90
CA ILE A 39 -18.97 8.16 9.39
C ILE A 39 -18.62 7.20 10.51
N SER A 40 -17.44 6.60 10.42
CA SER A 40 -16.87 5.78 11.48
C SER A 40 -15.86 6.60 12.28
N CYS A 41 -16.02 6.67 13.59
CA CYS A 41 -14.99 7.21 14.49
C CYS A 41 -14.07 6.05 14.89
N ILE A 42 -12.81 6.14 14.48
CA ILE A 42 -11.80 5.10 14.70
C ILE A 42 -10.89 5.56 15.83
N SER A 43 -10.85 4.81 16.93
CA SER A 43 -9.87 5.08 18.00
C SER A 43 -8.46 4.85 17.49
N LEU A 44 -7.58 5.78 17.82
CA LEU A 44 -6.14 5.70 17.60
C LEU A 44 -5.39 5.71 18.94
N GLN A 45 -6.06 5.59 20.08
CA GLN A 45 -5.39 5.48 21.38
C GLN A 45 -4.51 4.23 21.42
N PRO A 46 -3.31 4.26 22.03
CA PRO A 46 -2.40 3.11 22.04
C PRO A 46 -3.03 1.82 22.58
N LYS A 47 -3.91 1.92 23.58
CA LYS A 47 -4.62 0.78 24.18
C LYS A 47 -5.63 0.09 23.23
N ASP A 48 -6.10 0.81 22.21
CA ASP A 48 -7.11 0.32 21.28
C ASP A 48 -6.48 -0.18 19.96
N VAL A 49 -5.19 0.11 19.75
CA VAL A 49 -4.44 -0.19 18.52
C VAL A 49 -3.40 -1.27 18.78
N ASP A 50 -3.59 -2.45 18.18
CA ASP A 50 -2.63 -3.56 18.31
C ASP A 50 -1.39 -3.28 17.46
N ILE A 51 -1.63 -2.83 16.22
CA ILE A 51 -0.60 -2.52 15.24
C ILE A 51 -1.10 -1.57 14.16
N ILE A 52 -0.19 -0.74 13.64
CA ILE A 52 -0.41 0.16 12.51
C ILE A 52 0.35 -0.38 11.30
N VAL A 53 -0.35 -0.52 10.17
CA VAL A 53 0.25 -0.99 8.92
C VAL A 53 0.32 0.17 7.95
N PHE A 54 1.52 0.58 7.56
CA PHE A 54 1.73 1.69 6.63
C PHE A 54 1.88 1.16 5.20
N TRP A 55 1.20 1.78 4.23
CA TRP A 55 1.48 1.58 2.81
C TRP A 55 2.04 2.85 2.24
N THR A 56 3.20 2.76 1.59
CA THR A 56 3.82 3.94 1.02
C THR A 56 4.76 3.67 -0.15
N ARG A 57 4.94 4.68 -0.99
CA ARG A 57 6.03 4.84 -1.96
C ARG A 57 7.06 5.87 -1.51
N ASN A 58 6.82 6.57 -0.41
CA ASN A 58 7.74 7.55 0.15
C ASN A 58 7.48 7.76 1.65
N PRO A 59 8.13 7.00 2.56
CA PRO A 59 7.94 7.16 4.00
C PRO A 59 8.63 8.41 4.55
N LYS A 60 9.45 9.10 3.75
CA LYS A 60 10.33 10.20 4.20
C LYS A 60 9.60 11.28 5.04
N PRO A 61 8.38 11.74 4.69
CA PRO A 61 7.68 12.74 5.48
C PRO A 61 7.21 12.25 6.86
N LEU A 62 7.05 10.93 7.03
CA LEU A 62 6.68 10.31 8.30
C LEU A 62 7.90 9.95 9.17
N LEU A 63 9.08 9.75 8.58
CA LEU A 63 10.31 9.36 9.30
C LEU A 63 10.59 10.18 10.58
N PRO A 64 10.48 11.53 10.57
CA PRO A 64 10.77 12.33 11.77
C PRO A 64 9.85 12.04 12.97
N TYR A 65 8.69 11.42 12.74
CA TYR A 65 7.68 11.14 13.77
C TYR A 65 7.73 9.70 14.30
N LEU A 66 8.54 8.83 13.70
CA LEU A 66 8.57 7.40 14.08
C LEU A 66 9.07 7.20 15.51
N GLU A 67 10.05 7.99 15.95
CA GLU A 67 10.52 7.95 17.34
C GLU A 67 9.41 8.34 18.32
N GLU A 68 8.58 9.32 17.97
CA GLU A 68 7.44 9.68 18.79
C GLU A 68 6.38 8.57 18.82
N LEU A 69 6.12 7.89 17.71
CA LEU A 69 5.22 6.73 17.68
C LEU A 69 5.72 5.60 18.61
N ASN A 70 7.04 5.33 18.62
CA ASN A 70 7.66 4.38 19.53
C ASN A 70 7.44 4.77 20.99
N GLN A 71 7.73 6.03 21.34
CA GLN A 71 7.57 6.55 22.71
C GLN A 71 6.12 6.52 23.20
N ARG A 72 5.16 6.67 22.28
CA ARG A 72 3.72 6.53 22.56
C ARG A 72 3.23 5.08 22.64
N GLY A 73 4.10 4.10 22.38
CA GLY A 73 3.80 2.67 22.52
C GLY A 73 3.13 2.03 21.31
N TYR A 74 3.19 2.66 20.13
CA TYR A 74 2.64 2.06 18.91
C TYR A 74 3.59 1.02 18.31
N ASN A 75 3.00 -0.07 17.82
CA ASN A 75 3.70 -1.05 16.99
C ASN A 75 3.31 -0.81 15.54
N TYR A 76 4.25 -0.95 14.62
CA TYR A 76 3.98 -0.74 13.21
C TYR A 76 4.98 -1.44 12.29
N TYR A 77 4.55 -1.70 11.05
CA TYR A 77 5.41 -2.12 9.96
C TYR A 77 5.01 -1.43 8.66
N PHE A 78 5.90 -1.48 7.68
CA PHE A 78 5.76 -0.80 6.40
C PHE A 78 5.65 -1.78 5.26
N HIS A 79 4.68 -1.52 4.39
CA HIS A 79 4.62 -1.96 3.03
C HIS A 79 5.18 -0.84 2.14
N PHE A 80 6.43 -1.00 1.69
CA PHE A 80 7.13 0.02 0.89
C PHE A 80 7.28 -0.43 -0.57
N THR A 81 6.53 0.24 -1.45
CA THR A 81 6.53 -0.06 -2.89
C THR A 81 7.69 0.59 -3.64
N ILE A 82 8.51 -0.24 -4.30
CA ILE A 82 9.61 0.17 -5.20
C ILE A 82 9.61 -0.76 -6.42
N ILE A 83 9.36 -0.22 -7.62
CA ILE A 83 9.24 -0.99 -8.88
C ILE A 83 10.16 -0.47 -9.99
N ASN A 84 10.40 0.85 -10.02
CA ASN A 84 11.09 1.57 -11.11
C ASN A 84 10.34 1.58 -12.46
N ASN A 85 9.01 1.71 -12.43
CA ASN A 85 8.27 1.88 -13.70
C ASN A 85 8.63 3.20 -14.39
N PRO A 86 8.46 3.28 -15.72
CA PRO A 86 8.62 4.52 -16.46
C PRO A 86 7.68 5.63 -15.97
N VAL A 87 8.10 6.89 -16.14
CA VAL A 87 7.36 8.09 -15.70
C VAL A 87 5.95 8.17 -16.30
N PHE A 88 5.74 7.65 -17.51
CA PHE A 88 4.41 7.61 -18.12
C PHE A 88 3.44 6.69 -17.38
N LEU A 89 3.91 5.66 -16.65
CA LEU A 89 3.09 4.84 -15.76
C LEU A 89 3.04 5.39 -14.33
N GLU A 90 4.16 5.93 -13.85
CA GLU A 90 4.35 6.39 -12.47
C GLU A 90 4.94 7.81 -12.43
N THR A 91 4.09 8.82 -12.45
CA THR A 91 4.50 10.21 -12.75
C THR A 91 5.31 10.89 -11.64
N ASN A 92 4.89 10.76 -10.38
CA ASN A 92 5.46 11.55 -9.27
C ASN A 92 6.25 10.71 -8.25
N ASN A 93 6.70 9.52 -8.64
CA ASN A 93 7.44 8.65 -7.72
C ASN A 93 8.87 9.15 -7.45
N PRO A 94 9.43 8.87 -6.27
CA PRO A 94 10.83 9.16 -6.01
C PRO A 94 11.74 8.40 -7.00
N PRO A 95 12.86 9.00 -7.44
CA PRO A 95 13.85 8.30 -8.23
C PRO A 95 14.33 7.02 -7.54
N LEU A 96 14.58 5.94 -8.31
CA LEU A 96 14.90 4.61 -7.76
C LEU A 96 16.01 4.63 -6.71
N LYS A 97 17.13 5.30 -6.99
CA LYS A 97 18.27 5.38 -6.06
C LYS A 97 17.88 6.04 -4.74
N THR A 98 17.03 7.05 -4.79
CA THR A 98 16.49 7.72 -3.60
C THR A 98 15.56 6.80 -2.82
N ALA A 99 14.65 6.10 -3.51
CA ALA A 99 13.73 5.16 -2.87
C ALA A 99 14.47 4.02 -2.16
N ILE A 100 15.50 3.44 -2.79
CA ILE A 100 16.35 2.40 -2.18
C ILE A 100 17.05 2.94 -0.94
N LYS A 101 17.65 4.13 -1.01
CA LYS A 101 18.34 4.73 0.15
C LYS A 101 17.37 4.95 1.32
N VAL A 102 16.18 5.49 1.04
CA VAL A 102 15.16 5.71 2.07
C VAL A 102 14.63 4.39 2.64
N PHE A 103 14.55 3.33 1.83
CA PHE A 103 14.18 1.99 2.32
C PHE A 103 15.21 1.48 3.32
N GLN A 104 16.50 1.59 2.97
CA GLN A 104 17.60 1.17 3.83
C GLN A 104 17.61 1.97 5.15
N GLU A 105 17.48 3.29 5.07
CA GLU A 105 17.38 4.17 6.25
C GLU A 105 16.19 3.79 7.15
N LEU A 106 15.03 3.49 6.56
CA LEU A 106 13.85 3.05 7.32
C LEU A 106 14.11 1.71 8.01
N ALA A 107 14.64 0.72 7.28
CA ALA A 107 14.93 -0.61 7.81
C ALA A 107 16.00 -0.58 8.92
N ASP A 108 17.04 0.24 8.77
CA ASP A 108 18.05 0.46 9.80
C ASP A 108 17.43 1.08 11.07
N PHE A 109 16.44 1.95 10.91
CA PHE A 109 15.78 2.62 12.03
C PHE A 109 14.81 1.70 12.79
N ILE A 110 13.95 0.96 12.07
CA ILE A 110 12.85 0.22 12.72
C ILE A 110 13.10 -1.29 12.84
N GLY A 111 14.08 -1.83 12.11
CA GLY A 111 14.32 -3.24 11.92
C GLY A 111 13.93 -3.70 10.51
N TYR A 112 14.82 -4.47 9.88
CA TYR A 112 14.59 -5.03 8.54
C TYR A 112 13.35 -5.93 8.47
N ASP A 113 12.98 -6.55 9.60
CA ASP A 113 11.85 -7.43 9.74
C ASP A 113 10.52 -6.69 9.81
N LYS A 114 10.53 -5.35 9.88
CA LYS A 114 9.33 -4.47 9.88
C LYS A 114 9.18 -3.65 8.59
N VAL A 115 9.99 -3.89 7.58
CA VAL A 115 9.84 -3.28 6.25
C VAL A 115 9.67 -4.38 5.22
N ILE A 116 8.49 -4.45 4.60
CA ILE A 116 8.16 -5.38 3.52
C ILE A 116 8.32 -4.64 2.20
N TRP A 117 9.16 -5.17 1.32
CA TRP A 117 9.27 -4.65 -0.03
C TRP A 117 8.06 -5.07 -0.86
N ARG A 118 7.46 -4.12 -1.57
CA ARG A 118 6.41 -4.37 -2.53
C ARG A 118 6.90 -4.09 -3.94
N TYR A 119 7.05 -5.13 -4.75
CA TYR A 119 7.21 -4.98 -6.20
C TYR A 119 5.83 -5.17 -6.84
N ASP A 120 4.94 -4.23 -6.54
CA ASP A 120 3.50 -4.39 -6.71
C ASP A 120 2.81 -3.08 -7.15
N PRO A 121 2.03 -3.08 -8.26
CA PRO A 121 1.77 -4.20 -9.17
C PRO A 121 2.83 -4.32 -10.29
N ILE A 122 3.04 -5.54 -10.77
CA ILE A 122 3.78 -5.83 -12.01
C ILE A 122 2.89 -5.45 -13.20
N VAL A 123 3.34 -4.47 -13.99
CA VAL A 123 2.63 -3.99 -15.18
C VAL A 123 3.33 -4.54 -16.41
N LEU A 124 3.05 -5.79 -16.78
CA LEU A 124 3.72 -6.43 -17.92
C LEU A 124 3.16 -5.90 -19.25
N SER A 125 4.01 -5.34 -20.11
CA SER A 125 3.61 -4.75 -21.40
C SER A 125 4.72 -4.86 -22.46
N ASN A 126 4.47 -4.35 -23.66
CA ASN A 126 5.53 -4.17 -24.67
C ASN A 126 6.58 -3.11 -24.31
N LEU A 127 6.32 -2.23 -23.33
CA LEU A 127 7.25 -1.18 -22.87
C LEU A 127 7.88 -1.49 -21.51
N THR A 128 7.31 -2.44 -20.79
CA THR A 128 7.72 -2.94 -19.47
C THR A 128 7.63 -4.46 -19.54
N ASP A 129 8.48 -5.04 -20.37
CA ASP A 129 8.44 -6.46 -20.70
C ASP A 129 9.10 -7.34 -19.62
N VAL A 130 9.27 -8.62 -19.94
CA VAL A 130 9.88 -9.59 -19.01
C VAL A 130 11.29 -9.15 -18.62
N GLU A 131 12.14 -8.77 -19.59
CA GLU A 131 13.52 -8.39 -19.31
C GLU A 131 13.60 -7.09 -18.51
N PHE A 132 12.74 -6.11 -18.80
CA PHE A 132 12.60 -4.90 -17.99
C PHE A 132 12.34 -5.24 -16.52
N HIS A 133 11.34 -6.10 -16.26
CA HIS A 133 10.98 -6.44 -14.89
C HIS A 133 12.04 -7.28 -14.19
N LEU A 134 12.68 -8.23 -14.89
CA LEU A 134 13.75 -9.05 -14.30
C LEU A 134 14.97 -8.21 -13.94
N ASN A 135 15.40 -7.30 -14.83
CA ASN A 135 16.52 -6.40 -14.56
C ASN A 135 16.25 -5.48 -13.36
N ASN A 136 15.05 -4.89 -13.29
CA ASN A 136 14.66 -4.03 -12.17
C ASN A 136 14.53 -4.83 -10.86
N TYR A 137 13.84 -5.97 -10.89
CA TYR A 137 13.64 -6.80 -9.71
C TYR A 137 14.96 -7.30 -9.16
N GLU A 138 15.86 -7.81 -10.00
CA GLU A 138 17.18 -8.28 -9.58
C GLU A 138 18.04 -7.14 -8.99
N TYR A 139 18.05 -5.98 -9.66
CA TYR A 139 18.79 -4.82 -9.17
C TYR A 139 18.30 -4.38 -7.78
N ILE A 140 16.98 -4.29 -7.59
CA ILE A 140 16.38 -3.87 -6.33
C ILE A 140 16.59 -4.95 -5.25
N ALA A 141 16.32 -6.21 -5.56
CA ALA A 141 16.48 -7.34 -4.63
C ALA A 141 17.89 -7.39 -4.06
N LYS A 142 18.92 -7.25 -4.90
CA LYS A 142 20.33 -7.21 -4.46
C LYS A 142 20.65 -6.06 -3.50
N LYS A 143 19.92 -4.94 -3.60
CA LYS A 143 20.11 -3.76 -2.74
C LYS A 143 19.30 -3.83 -1.45
N LEU A 144 18.21 -4.59 -1.43
CA LEU A 144 17.28 -4.66 -0.30
C LEU A 144 17.40 -5.96 0.51
N SER A 145 18.12 -6.99 0.04
CA SER A 145 18.19 -8.32 0.68
C SER A 145 18.69 -8.33 2.13
N ASN A 146 19.46 -7.33 2.56
CA ASN A 146 19.88 -7.18 3.96
C ASN A 146 18.96 -6.26 4.79
N TYR A 147 17.96 -5.65 4.15
CA TYR A 147 17.07 -4.64 4.73
C TYR A 147 15.61 -5.08 4.74
N THR A 148 15.31 -6.27 4.21
CA THR A 148 14.01 -6.93 4.34
C THR A 148 14.18 -8.44 4.19
N GLN A 149 13.26 -9.20 4.79
CA GLN A 149 13.14 -10.64 4.54
C GLN A 149 12.00 -10.97 3.56
N ARG A 150 11.10 -10.02 3.26
CA ARG A 150 9.84 -10.30 2.58
C ARG A 150 9.61 -9.38 1.39
N CYS A 151 9.27 -9.98 0.26
CA CYS A 151 8.79 -9.31 -0.94
C CYS A 151 7.34 -9.70 -1.22
N VAL A 152 6.49 -8.73 -1.52
CA VAL A 152 5.12 -8.95 -2.01
C VAL A 152 5.02 -8.47 -3.44
N ILE A 153 4.42 -9.30 -4.29
CA ILE A 153 4.12 -8.98 -5.69
C ILE A 153 2.63 -9.17 -5.98
N SER A 154 2.13 -8.51 -7.01
CA SER A 154 0.91 -8.91 -7.72
C SER A 154 1.09 -8.61 -9.20
N ILE A 155 0.25 -9.22 -10.03
CA ILE A 155 0.13 -8.87 -11.43
C ILE A 155 -0.96 -7.81 -11.53
N LEU A 156 -0.77 -6.81 -12.38
CA LEU A 156 -1.81 -5.80 -12.58
C LEU A 156 -3.10 -6.44 -13.12
N ASP A 157 -4.13 -6.48 -12.28
CA ASP A 157 -5.48 -6.82 -12.70
C ASP A 157 -6.10 -5.74 -13.61
N SER A 158 -6.99 -6.17 -14.50
CA SER A 158 -7.83 -5.26 -15.28
C SER A 158 -8.92 -4.64 -14.39
N TYR A 159 -8.66 -3.47 -13.82
CA TYR A 159 -9.69 -2.70 -13.10
C TYR A 159 -10.46 -1.77 -14.04
N SER A 160 -11.80 -1.82 -13.98
CA SER A 160 -12.69 -0.98 -14.78
C SER A 160 -12.37 0.52 -14.71
N LYS A 161 -11.86 0.99 -13.56
CA LYS A 161 -11.51 2.40 -13.29
C LYS A 161 -10.16 2.82 -13.89
N SER A 162 -9.16 1.94 -13.94
CA SER A 162 -7.86 2.23 -14.59
C SER A 162 -7.91 2.03 -16.10
N ASN A 163 -8.85 1.22 -16.59
CA ASN A 163 -8.97 0.86 -18.01
C ASN A 163 -9.10 2.07 -18.96
N LYS A 164 -9.69 3.19 -18.54
CA LYS A 164 -9.72 4.40 -19.39
C LYS A 164 -8.34 5.02 -19.57
N ARG A 165 -7.56 5.15 -18.50
CA ARG A 165 -6.20 5.71 -18.54
C ARG A 165 -5.23 4.79 -19.27
N LEU A 166 -5.30 3.49 -19.00
CA LEU A 166 -4.48 2.51 -19.71
C LEU A 166 -4.77 2.50 -21.22
N LYS A 167 -6.04 2.66 -21.63
CA LYS A 167 -6.41 2.84 -23.06
C LYS A 167 -5.93 4.16 -23.66
N LEU A 168 -5.84 5.23 -22.88
CA LEU A 168 -5.26 6.49 -23.35
C LEU A 168 -3.75 6.32 -23.58
N LEU A 169 -3.05 5.65 -22.65
CA LEU A 169 -1.65 5.30 -22.82
C LEU A 169 -1.42 4.42 -24.06
N GLU A 170 -2.32 3.48 -24.34
CA GLU A 170 -2.24 2.66 -25.56
C GLU A 170 -2.23 3.52 -26.83
N LYS A 171 -3.02 4.60 -26.87
CA LYS A 171 -3.06 5.54 -27.99
C LYS A 171 -1.87 6.50 -28.02
N GLU A 172 -1.47 7.03 -26.87
CA GLU A 172 -0.46 8.10 -26.78
C GLU A 172 0.98 7.57 -26.80
N HIS A 173 1.19 6.36 -26.28
CA HIS A 173 2.52 5.77 -26.06
C HIS A 173 2.72 4.41 -26.75
N ASN A 174 1.73 3.92 -27.51
CA ASN A 174 1.77 2.57 -28.08
C ASN A 174 1.99 1.49 -26.99
N PHE A 175 1.34 1.69 -25.84
CA PHE A 175 1.42 0.82 -24.67
C PHE A 175 0.37 -0.30 -24.74
N HIS A 176 0.82 -1.56 -24.78
CA HIS A 176 -0.03 -2.74 -24.84
C HIS A 176 0.20 -3.61 -23.62
N LEU A 177 -0.77 -3.62 -22.71
CA LEU A 177 -0.74 -4.46 -21.52
C LEU A 177 -0.90 -5.94 -21.92
N PHE A 178 -0.04 -6.79 -21.39
CA PHE A 178 -0.15 -8.24 -21.55
C PHE A 178 -1.06 -8.81 -20.47
N THR A 179 -1.99 -9.66 -20.87
CA THR A 179 -2.84 -10.44 -19.97
C THR A 179 -2.33 -11.87 -19.90
N PHE A 180 -2.51 -12.50 -18.74
CA PHE A 180 -2.10 -13.90 -18.51
C PHE A 180 -2.65 -14.83 -19.59
N LYS A 181 -3.95 -14.72 -19.88
CA LYS A 181 -4.66 -15.54 -20.88
C LYS A 181 -4.00 -15.60 -22.27
N ASN A 182 -3.35 -14.53 -22.71
CA ASN A 182 -2.79 -14.44 -24.07
C ASN A 182 -1.25 -14.46 -24.08
N ASN A 183 -0.60 -14.56 -22.92
CA ASN A 183 0.85 -14.42 -22.78
C ASN A 183 1.43 -15.32 -21.68
N GLU A 184 0.85 -16.50 -21.49
CA GLU A 184 1.24 -17.47 -20.45
C GLU A 184 2.76 -17.72 -20.43
N ASP A 185 3.38 -17.90 -21.61
CA ASP A 185 4.82 -18.05 -21.80
C ASP A 185 5.65 -16.91 -21.16
N LYS A 186 5.18 -15.67 -21.28
CA LYS A 186 5.85 -14.49 -20.71
C LYS A 186 5.68 -14.45 -19.20
N PHE A 187 4.49 -14.76 -18.70
CA PHE A 187 4.22 -14.78 -17.27
C PHE A 187 4.96 -15.91 -16.57
N ASP A 188 4.99 -17.11 -17.14
CA ASP A 188 5.74 -18.25 -16.61
C ASP A 188 7.24 -17.94 -16.55
N LYS A 189 7.80 -17.38 -17.64
CA LYS A 189 9.20 -16.93 -17.66
C LYS A 189 9.44 -15.88 -16.59
N LEU A 190 8.57 -14.88 -16.47
CA LEU A 190 8.73 -13.80 -15.51
C LEU A 190 8.67 -14.30 -14.06
N LEU A 191 7.62 -15.03 -13.70
CA LEU A 191 7.35 -15.47 -12.33
C LEU A 191 8.38 -16.51 -11.88
N GLY A 192 8.74 -17.46 -12.75
CA GLY A 192 9.79 -18.44 -12.46
C GLY A 192 11.15 -17.79 -12.20
N ASN A 193 11.52 -16.78 -12.99
CA ASN A 193 12.78 -16.06 -12.77
C ASN A 193 12.70 -15.11 -11.55
N ILE A 194 11.59 -14.44 -11.31
CA ILE A 194 11.37 -13.63 -10.09
C ILE A 194 11.52 -14.50 -8.84
N GLY A 195 10.88 -15.67 -8.80
CA GLY A 195 10.97 -16.61 -7.68
C GLY A 195 12.40 -17.09 -7.45
N LYS A 196 13.14 -17.40 -8.53
CA LYS A 196 14.57 -17.73 -8.45
C LYS A 196 15.40 -16.58 -7.89
N ILE A 197 15.24 -15.36 -8.42
CA ILE A 197 15.97 -14.17 -7.95
C ILE A 197 15.67 -13.89 -6.48
N ALA A 198 14.41 -14.01 -6.05
CA ALA A 198 14.03 -13.86 -4.65
C ALA A 198 14.77 -14.86 -3.75
N LYS A 199 14.76 -16.15 -4.13
CA LYS A 199 15.48 -17.21 -3.42
C LYS A 199 16.99 -16.95 -3.35
N ASP A 200 17.61 -16.57 -4.46
CA ASP A 200 19.05 -16.27 -4.53
C ASP A 200 19.42 -15.06 -3.64
N ASN A 201 18.48 -14.15 -3.42
CA ASN A 201 18.61 -13.01 -2.51
C ASN A 201 18.04 -13.24 -1.11
N LYS A 202 17.68 -14.50 -0.75
CA LYS A 202 17.12 -14.89 0.56
C LYS A 202 15.84 -14.15 0.96
N LEU A 203 15.04 -13.77 -0.02
CA LEU A 203 13.74 -13.13 0.18
C LEU A 203 12.64 -14.20 0.17
N GLU A 204 11.77 -14.17 1.17
CA GLU A 204 10.47 -14.81 1.08
C GLU A 204 9.57 -13.99 0.16
N ILE A 205 8.98 -14.63 -0.84
CA ILE A 205 8.13 -13.95 -1.81
C ILE A 205 6.69 -14.43 -1.72
N PHE A 206 5.76 -13.47 -1.73
CA PHE A 206 4.34 -13.71 -1.60
C PHE A 206 3.52 -13.00 -2.67
N SER A 207 2.46 -13.65 -3.13
CA SER A 207 1.45 -13.03 -4.00
C SER A 207 0.39 -12.29 -3.18
N CYS A 208 -0.11 -11.18 -3.70
CA CYS A 208 -1.17 -10.39 -3.05
C CYS A 208 -2.52 -10.61 -3.73
N ALA A 209 -3.29 -11.55 -3.19
CA ALA A 209 -4.66 -11.88 -3.63
C ALA A 209 -4.75 -12.27 -5.11
N GLU A 210 -3.76 -13.05 -5.58
CA GLU A 210 -3.80 -13.72 -6.87
C GLU A 210 -4.70 -14.96 -6.77
N GLU A 211 -5.52 -15.21 -7.78
CA GLU A 211 -6.33 -16.45 -7.89
C GLU A 211 -5.53 -17.62 -8.46
N ILE A 212 -4.44 -17.31 -9.18
CA ILE A 212 -3.57 -18.30 -9.80
C ILE A 212 -2.62 -18.86 -8.73
N ASP A 213 -2.47 -20.19 -8.70
CA ASP A 213 -1.46 -20.84 -7.89
C ASP A 213 -0.06 -20.54 -8.44
N LEU A 214 0.74 -19.82 -7.66
CA LEU A 214 2.11 -19.45 -7.99
C LEU A 214 3.16 -20.23 -7.16
N GLU A 215 2.74 -21.23 -6.38
CA GLU A 215 3.64 -22.00 -5.53
C GLU A 215 4.70 -22.76 -6.34
N SER A 216 4.36 -23.19 -7.57
CA SER A 216 5.30 -23.80 -8.51
C SER A 216 6.50 -22.90 -8.85
N TYR A 217 6.33 -21.58 -8.73
CA TYR A 217 7.39 -20.58 -8.91
C TYR A 217 8.11 -20.22 -7.58
N GLY A 218 7.75 -20.88 -6.47
CA GLY A 218 8.25 -20.56 -5.14
C GLY A 218 7.58 -19.32 -4.53
N ILE A 219 6.43 -18.90 -5.07
CA ILE A 219 5.69 -17.71 -4.64
C ILE A 219 4.49 -18.14 -3.81
N LYS A 220 4.58 -17.91 -2.50
CA LYS A 220 3.54 -18.32 -1.55
C LYS A 220 2.32 -17.42 -1.64
N HIS A 221 1.14 -17.92 -1.27
CA HIS A 221 -0.01 -17.05 -1.09
C HIS A 221 0.15 -16.14 0.14
N GLY A 222 0.00 -14.83 -0.03
CA GLY A 222 0.31 -13.84 0.99
C GLY A 222 -0.89 -13.15 1.62
N LYS A 223 -0.67 -12.62 2.82
CA LYS A 223 -1.51 -11.63 3.47
C LYS A 223 -0.72 -10.32 3.56
N CYS A 224 -1.27 -9.20 3.08
CA CYS A 224 -0.66 -7.89 3.33
C CYS A 224 -0.82 -7.47 4.81
N ILE A 225 -1.95 -7.80 5.42
CA ILE A 225 -2.12 -7.76 6.87
C ILE A 225 -2.17 -9.20 7.34
N ASP A 226 -1.03 -9.65 7.84
CA ASP A 226 -0.69 -11.04 8.10
C ASP A 226 -0.56 -11.25 9.61
N ASP A 227 -1.55 -11.91 10.18
CA ASP A 227 -1.62 -12.33 11.57
C ASP A 227 -0.39 -13.15 12.02
N GLU A 228 0.07 -14.11 11.19
CA GLU A 228 1.23 -14.94 11.54
C GLU A 228 2.53 -14.12 11.54
N TYR A 229 2.64 -13.18 10.59
CA TYR A 229 3.77 -12.25 10.57
C TYR A 229 3.72 -11.26 11.74
N ILE A 230 2.54 -10.77 12.11
CA ILE A 230 2.36 -9.88 13.26
C ILE A 230 2.76 -10.60 14.55
N GLU A 231 2.30 -11.84 14.74
CA GLU A 231 2.68 -12.66 15.88
C GLU A 231 4.20 -12.88 15.93
N LYS A 232 4.80 -13.27 14.79
CA LYS A 232 6.25 -13.54 14.70
C LYS A 232 7.12 -12.31 14.98
N VAL A 233 6.77 -11.15 14.43
CA VAL A 233 7.63 -9.94 14.47
C VAL A 233 7.38 -9.10 15.72
N PHE A 234 6.12 -9.05 16.19
CA PHE A 234 5.71 -8.17 17.29
C PHE A 234 5.33 -8.94 18.56
N TYR A 235 5.35 -10.28 18.54
CA TYR A 235 4.92 -11.13 19.66
C TYR A 235 3.51 -10.77 20.14
N LYS A 236 2.63 -10.49 19.18
CA LYS A 236 1.26 -10.05 19.41
C LYS A 236 0.28 -10.99 18.72
N ASP A 237 -0.57 -11.61 19.53
CA ASP A 237 -1.77 -12.27 19.06
C ASP A 237 -2.80 -11.22 18.61
N VAL A 238 -3.32 -11.39 17.40
CA VAL A 238 -4.33 -10.52 16.80
C VAL A 238 -5.46 -11.37 16.23
N ILE A 239 -6.60 -10.75 15.95
CA ILE A 239 -7.76 -11.49 15.46
C ILE A 239 -7.44 -12.16 14.10
N HIS A 240 -7.38 -13.50 14.10
CA HIS A 240 -7.16 -14.37 12.94
C HIS A 240 -8.40 -14.48 12.02
N LYS A 241 -9.14 -13.39 11.80
CA LYS A 241 -10.37 -13.37 10.99
C LYS A 241 -10.10 -12.67 9.67
N LYS A 242 -10.34 -13.35 8.54
CA LYS A 242 -10.32 -12.76 7.20
C LYS A 242 -11.22 -11.53 7.15
N ASP A 243 -10.71 -10.45 6.55
CA ASP A 243 -11.48 -9.26 6.28
C ASP A 243 -12.55 -9.53 5.20
N PRO A 244 -13.85 -9.46 5.56
CA PRO A 244 -14.94 -9.76 4.63
C PRO A 244 -15.09 -8.69 3.54
N SER A 245 -14.48 -7.51 3.73
CA SER A 245 -14.49 -6.43 2.73
C SER A 245 -13.43 -6.62 1.62
N GLN A 246 -12.50 -7.56 1.79
CA GLN A 246 -11.44 -7.83 0.83
C GLN A 246 -11.85 -8.90 -0.19
N ARG A 247 -11.13 -8.93 -1.33
CA ARG A 247 -11.31 -9.91 -2.41
C ARG A 247 -11.35 -11.35 -1.86
N GLU A 248 -12.00 -12.24 -2.58
CA GLU A 248 -12.15 -13.65 -2.18
C GLU A 248 -10.78 -14.31 -1.95
N ALA A 249 -9.88 -14.18 -2.92
CA ALA A 249 -8.50 -14.64 -2.82
C ALA A 249 -7.64 -13.90 -1.78
N CYS A 250 -8.09 -12.76 -1.21
CA CYS A 250 -7.30 -12.01 -0.23
C CYS A 250 -7.42 -12.63 1.16
N GLY A 251 -6.30 -13.12 1.71
CA GLY A 251 -6.24 -13.69 3.06
C GLY A 251 -6.05 -12.70 4.20
N CYS A 252 -5.98 -11.38 3.94
CA CYS A 252 -5.70 -10.39 4.98
C CYS A 252 -6.71 -10.45 6.12
N VAL A 253 -6.22 -10.30 7.35
CA VAL A 253 -7.10 -10.17 8.52
C VAL A 253 -7.78 -8.79 8.58
N VAL A 254 -8.90 -8.74 9.33
CA VAL A 254 -9.72 -7.53 9.52
C VAL A 254 -8.86 -6.35 10.00
N SER A 255 -9.07 -5.19 9.38
CA SER A 255 -8.42 -3.93 9.76
C SER A 255 -9.32 -2.74 9.48
N ARG A 256 -9.00 -1.58 10.07
CA ARG A 256 -9.66 -0.30 9.76
C ARG A 256 -8.76 0.55 8.88
N ASP A 257 -9.12 0.68 7.61
CA ASP A 257 -8.42 1.55 6.67
C ASP A 257 -8.86 3.01 6.83
N ILE A 258 -7.91 3.89 7.19
CA ILE A 258 -8.18 5.31 7.45
C ILE A 258 -7.92 6.21 6.23
N GLY A 259 -7.60 5.61 5.08
CA GLY A 259 -7.41 6.31 3.82
C GLY A 259 -8.70 6.78 3.17
N MET A 260 -8.58 7.67 2.19
CA MET A 260 -9.72 8.12 1.37
C MET A 260 -9.35 8.09 -0.11
N TYR A 261 -10.29 7.67 -0.95
CA TYR A 261 -10.12 7.72 -2.41
C TYR A 261 -9.91 9.14 -2.92
N ASP A 262 -9.32 9.27 -4.10
CA ASP A 262 -9.05 10.56 -4.75
C ASP A 262 -8.22 11.53 -3.87
N THR A 263 -7.22 11.05 -3.13
CA THR A 263 -6.32 11.91 -2.33
C THR A 263 -4.83 11.68 -2.59
N CYS A 264 -4.46 10.54 -3.18
CA CYS A 264 -3.06 10.24 -3.46
C CYS A 264 -2.55 11.04 -4.67
N LEU A 265 -1.37 11.67 -4.53
CA LEU A 265 -0.77 12.54 -5.56
C LEU A 265 0.28 11.85 -6.44
N PHE A 266 0.54 10.55 -6.28
CA PHE A 266 1.58 9.87 -7.06
C PHE A 266 1.29 9.77 -8.57
N GLY A 267 0.01 9.83 -8.98
CA GLY A 267 -0.37 9.85 -10.39
C GLY A 267 -0.17 8.52 -11.13
N CYS A 268 -0.11 7.38 -10.42
CA CYS A 268 0.06 6.07 -11.06
C CYS A 268 -1.14 5.77 -11.97
N GLN A 269 -0.88 5.51 -13.27
CA GLN A 269 -1.93 5.38 -14.28
C GLN A 269 -2.85 4.18 -14.03
N TYR A 270 -2.31 3.12 -13.43
CA TYR A 270 -3.02 1.91 -13.02
C TYR A 270 -3.71 2.03 -11.65
N CYS A 271 -3.63 3.17 -10.95
CA CYS A 271 -4.17 3.32 -9.60
C CYS A 271 -5.68 3.06 -9.55
N TYR A 272 -6.12 2.14 -8.70
CA TYR A 272 -7.53 1.88 -8.47
C TYR A 272 -8.19 2.90 -7.52
N ALA A 273 -7.38 3.58 -6.70
CA ALA A 273 -7.86 4.44 -5.62
C ALA A 273 -7.99 5.93 -6.01
N THR A 274 -7.39 6.35 -7.11
CA THR A 274 -7.55 7.70 -7.67
C THR A 274 -8.28 7.61 -9.00
N THR A 275 -9.53 8.07 -9.01
CA THR A 275 -10.37 8.10 -10.20
C THR A 275 -10.03 9.29 -11.11
N ASN A 276 -9.65 10.42 -10.51
CA ASN A 276 -9.28 11.64 -11.22
C ASN A 276 -8.11 12.32 -10.49
N PHE A 277 -7.00 12.56 -11.22
CA PHE A 277 -5.81 13.17 -10.64
C PHE A 277 -6.01 14.65 -10.29
N ASP A 278 -6.80 15.40 -11.04
CA ASP A 278 -7.08 16.80 -10.72
C ASP A 278 -7.94 16.92 -9.47
N LYS A 279 -8.91 16.02 -9.30
CA LYS A 279 -9.66 15.90 -8.05
C LYS A 279 -8.75 15.58 -6.85
N SER A 280 -7.74 14.72 -7.04
CA SER A 280 -6.78 14.45 -5.96
C SER A 280 -5.93 15.66 -5.57
N LYS A 281 -5.55 16.49 -6.55
CA LYS A 281 -4.86 17.77 -6.29
C LYS A 281 -5.78 18.76 -5.58
N GLU A 282 -7.04 18.85 -5.98
CA GLU A 282 -8.04 19.71 -5.35
C GLU A 282 -8.28 19.30 -3.90
N ASN A 283 -8.54 18.01 -3.65
CA ASN A 283 -8.71 17.46 -2.31
C ASN A 283 -7.48 17.69 -1.42
N ASN A 284 -6.26 17.58 -1.98
CA ASN A 284 -5.04 17.89 -1.24
C ASN A 284 -4.91 19.38 -0.91
N LYS A 285 -5.32 20.29 -1.81
CA LYS A 285 -5.34 21.74 -1.51
C LYS A 285 -6.34 22.10 -0.43
N LEU A 286 -7.48 21.41 -0.38
CA LEU A 286 -8.53 21.59 0.63
C LEU A 286 -8.24 20.83 1.93
N HIS A 287 -7.17 20.03 1.98
CA HIS A 287 -6.83 19.25 3.15
C HIS A 287 -6.46 20.15 4.33
N ASN A 288 -7.11 19.91 5.47
CA ASN A 288 -6.79 20.54 6.74
C ASN A 288 -6.18 19.51 7.69
N PRO A 289 -4.88 19.62 8.05
CA PRO A 289 -4.23 18.69 8.97
C PRO A 289 -4.87 18.62 10.35
N GLU A 290 -5.61 19.65 10.78
CA GLU A 290 -6.31 19.68 12.06
C GLU A 290 -7.70 19.02 12.00
N SER A 291 -8.23 18.73 10.81
CA SER A 291 -9.57 18.11 10.64
C SER A 291 -9.59 16.64 11.06
N PRO A 292 -10.60 16.17 11.82
CA PRO A 292 -10.67 14.77 12.25
C PRO A 292 -10.72 13.76 11.09
N SER A 293 -11.06 14.18 9.87
CA SER A 293 -11.06 13.37 8.64
C SER A 293 -10.01 13.88 7.65
N LEU A 294 -9.52 12.99 6.78
CA LEU A 294 -8.46 13.31 5.80
C LEU A 294 -8.91 14.35 4.77
N ILE A 295 -10.17 14.28 4.32
CA ILE A 295 -10.81 15.36 3.57
C ILE A 295 -11.93 15.91 4.43
N GLU A 296 -12.16 17.22 4.36
CA GLU A 296 -13.29 17.87 5.01
C GLU A 296 -14.61 17.35 4.42
N TYR A 297 -15.15 16.33 5.07
CA TYR A 297 -16.55 15.98 5.02
C TYR A 297 -17.11 16.37 6.38
N TYR A 298 -17.58 17.61 6.47
CA TYR A 298 -18.37 18.18 7.56
C TYR A 298 -17.62 18.68 8.82
N GLN A 299 -17.48 20.00 8.91
CA GLN A 299 -17.80 20.74 10.15
C GLN A 299 -19.33 20.88 10.27
N THR A 300 -20.08 19.80 10.53
CA THR A 300 -21.51 19.93 10.90
C THR A 300 -21.93 18.84 11.89
N LEU A 301 -21.38 18.86 13.11
CA LEU A 301 -22.00 18.21 14.27
C LEU A 301 -21.72 18.99 15.56
N LYS A 302 -21.66 20.33 15.49
CA LYS A 302 -21.75 21.15 16.71
C LYS A 302 -23.19 21.55 17.06
N ASN A 303 -24.19 21.34 16.18
CA ASN A 303 -25.55 21.81 16.47
C ASN A 303 -26.73 20.88 16.19
N ASP A 304 -26.63 19.72 15.53
CA ASP A 304 -27.82 18.85 15.46
C ASP A 304 -27.49 17.36 15.24
N LYS A 305 -27.95 16.55 16.19
CA LYS A 305 -28.14 15.09 16.17
C LYS A 305 -26.95 14.24 15.69
N LEU A 306 -26.16 13.80 16.67
CA LEU A 306 -25.45 12.51 16.64
C LEU A 306 -26.41 11.41 16.18
N ILE A 307 -26.30 10.97 14.92
CA ILE A 307 -26.73 9.63 14.56
C ILE A 307 -25.60 8.70 15.00
N GLN A 308 -25.88 8.03 16.10
CA GLN A 308 -25.04 7.10 16.82
C GLN A 308 -24.45 6.02 15.88
N LEU A 309 -23.14 6.12 15.68
CA LEU A 309 -22.11 5.07 15.79
C LEU A 309 -22.61 3.62 15.62
N THR A 310 -22.33 3.02 14.46
CA THR A 310 -22.00 1.59 14.43
C THR A 310 -20.55 1.44 14.88
N LEU A 311 -20.36 1.15 16.17
CA LEU A 311 -19.16 0.48 16.67
C LEU A 311 -19.17 -0.94 16.10
N PHE A 312 -18.29 -1.19 15.15
CA PHE A 312 -17.86 -2.53 14.77
C PHE A 312 -16.34 -2.56 14.80
#